data_AF-A0AAE3DAT2-F1
#
_entry.id   AF-A0AAE3DAT2-F1
#
_cell.length_a   1.000
_cell.length_b   1.000
_cell.length_c   1.000
_cell.angle_alpha   90.00
_cell.angle_beta   90.00
_cell.angle_gamma   90.00
#
_symmetry.space_group_name_H-M   'P 1'
#
loop_
_entity.id
_entity.type
_entity.pdbx_description
1 polymer ?
#
loop_
_entity_poly.entity_id
_entity_poly.type
_entity_poly.pdbx_seq_one_letter_code
_entity_poly.pdbx_strand_id
1 'polypeptide(L)'
;MEKTEQSLKKLEKTLERYQKNKTLVSPDLLEGVYKISFFKLKIQLAKETTDYVRNYCYEGLKVFQSESQALKQQAQEEIEKSGIEEELRKAAFEEYDLQKIQQLAEQHRQQVLKIYDAYFQSHTEAEKAMLMREENKNG
;
A
#
# COMPACT_ATOMS: atom_id res chain seq x y z
N MET A 1 -12.47 -6.40 -0.16
CA MET A 1 -11.77 -7.01 0.99
C MET A 1 -10.75 -8.05 0.57
N GLU A 2 -11.10 -8.95 -0.36
CA GLU A 2 -10.22 -10.07 -0.71
C GLU A 2 -8.79 -9.66 -1.13
N LYS A 3 -8.61 -8.60 -1.93
CA LYS A 3 -7.27 -8.17 -2.38
C LYS A 3 -6.39 -7.63 -1.25
N THR A 4 -6.97 -6.86 -0.33
CA THR A 4 -6.27 -6.29 0.83
C THR A 4 -5.85 -7.37 1.81
N GLU A 5 -6.73 -8.34 2.08
CA GLU A 5 -6.40 -9.47 2.96
C GLU A 5 -5.32 -10.37 2.34
N GLN A 6 -5.39 -10.62 1.03
CA GLN A 6 -4.39 -11.42 0.32
C GLN A 6 -3.02 -10.74 0.30
N SER A 7 -2.95 -9.41 0.11
CA SER A 7 -1.68 -8.68 0.16
C SER A 7 -1.09 -8.65 1.56
N LEU A 8 -1.93 -8.48 2.61
CA LEU A 8 -1.48 -8.52 4.00
C LEU A 8 -0.86 -9.87 4.37
N LYS A 9 -1.52 -10.99 4.01
CA LYS A 9 -1.01 -12.35 4.27
C LYS A 9 0.31 -12.64 3.55
N LYS A 10 0.52 -12.05 2.36
CA LYS A 10 1.81 -12.18 1.64
C LYS A 10 2.90 -11.38 2.34
N LEU A 11 2.61 -10.12 2.65
CA LEU A 11 3.50 -9.22 3.36
C LEU A 11 3.97 -9.82 4.69
N GLU A 12 3.06 -10.32 5.52
CA GLU A 12 3.37 -10.96 6.81
C GLU A 12 4.41 -12.08 6.65
N LYS A 13 4.18 -13.01 5.71
CA LYS A 13 5.09 -14.13 5.46
C LYS A 13 6.47 -13.67 4.99
N THR A 14 6.52 -12.69 4.11
CA THR A 14 7.78 -12.16 3.58
C THR A 14 8.54 -11.37 4.65
N LEU A 15 7.83 -10.60 5.48
CA LEU A 15 8.38 -9.85 6.59
C LEU A 15 9.01 -10.79 7.64
N GLU A 16 8.29 -11.83 8.05
CA GLU A 16 8.83 -12.86 8.96
C GLU A 16 10.09 -13.51 8.41
N ARG A 17 10.08 -13.87 7.12
CA ARG A 17 11.24 -14.46 6.46
C ARG A 17 12.41 -13.49 6.40
N TYR A 18 12.15 -12.20 6.14
CA TYR A 18 13.18 -11.17 6.12
C TYR A 18 13.80 -10.97 7.50
N GLN A 19 12.96 -10.85 8.53
CA GLN A 19 13.39 -10.76 9.92
C GLN A 19 14.26 -11.96 10.32
N LYS A 20 13.78 -13.19 10.09
CA LYS A 20 14.54 -14.42 10.40
C LYS A 20 15.91 -14.44 9.73
N ASN A 21 16.01 -14.03 8.47
CA ASN A 21 17.32 -13.94 7.80
C ASN A 21 18.22 -12.89 8.46
N LYS A 22 17.69 -11.71 8.81
CA LYS A 22 18.45 -10.64 9.47
C LYS A 22 18.91 -10.99 10.88
N THR A 23 18.20 -11.85 11.60
CA THR A 23 18.51 -12.21 13.00
C THR A 23 19.30 -13.51 13.14
N LEU A 24 19.14 -14.47 12.22
CA LEU A 24 19.71 -15.82 12.34
C LEU A 24 20.87 -16.11 11.38
N VAL A 25 21.07 -15.30 10.34
CA VAL A 25 22.15 -15.49 9.35
C VAL A 25 23.20 -14.40 9.55
N SER A 26 24.48 -14.77 9.54
CA SER A 26 25.55 -13.80 9.70
C SER A 26 25.58 -12.79 8.53
N PRO A 27 25.97 -11.53 8.76
CA PRO A 27 26.08 -10.52 7.71
C PRO A 27 26.96 -10.96 6.53
N ASP A 28 28.10 -11.60 6.81
CA ASP A 28 29.03 -12.07 5.77
C ASP A 28 28.39 -13.07 4.79
N LEU A 29 27.50 -13.94 5.30
CA LEU A 29 26.78 -14.89 4.45
C LEU A 29 25.70 -14.19 3.62
N LEU A 30 25.02 -13.20 4.20
CA LEU A 30 24.02 -12.39 3.50
C LEU A 30 24.64 -11.49 2.43
N GLU A 31 25.88 -11.05 2.62
CA GLU A 31 26.63 -10.22 1.66
C GLU A 31 27.46 -11.04 0.66
N GLY A 32 27.75 -12.30 1.00
CA GLY A 32 28.44 -13.26 0.14
C GLY A 32 27.49 -14.25 -0.53
N VAL A 33 27.48 -15.48 -0.03
CA VAL A 33 26.81 -16.64 -0.67
C VAL A 33 25.31 -16.40 -0.91
N TYR A 34 24.63 -15.70 -0.01
CA TYR A 34 23.19 -15.43 -0.11
C TYR A 34 22.84 -14.05 -0.66
N LYS A 35 23.80 -13.28 -1.17
CA LYS A 35 23.58 -11.90 -1.65
C LYS A 35 22.39 -11.77 -2.60
N ILE A 36 22.33 -12.61 -3.63
CA ILE A 36 21.31 -12.54 -4.67
C ILE A 36 19.93 -12.90 -4.10
N SER A 37 19.82 -13.98 -3.34
CA SER A 37 18.56 -14.44 -2.77
C SER A 37 18.03 -13.48 -1.71
N PHE A 38 18.92 -12.91 -0.90
CA PHE A 38 18.55 -11.91 0.11
C PHE A 38 18.16 -10.57 -0.52
N PHE A 39 18.84 -10.14 -1.59
CA PHE A 39 18.44 -8.95 -2.35
C PHE A 39 17.06 -9.12 -3.00
N LYS A 40 16.77 -10.28 -3.59
CA LYS A 40 15.43 -10.60 -4.12
C LYS A 40 14.36 -10.52 -3.03
N LEU A 41 14.66 -11.00 -1.82
CA LEU A 41 13.75 -10.92 -0.69
C LEU A 41 13.47 -9.46 -0.28
N LYS A 42 14.48 -8.58 -0.31
CA LYS A 42 14.29 -7.14 -0.06
C LYS A 42 13.34 -6.50 -1.08
N ILE A 43 13.54 -6.79 -2.36
CA ILE A 43 12.67 -6.28 -3.44
C ILE A 43 11.24 -6.80 -3.25
N GLN A 44 11.10 -8.09 -2.94
CA GLN A 44 9.79 -8.70 -2.69
C GLN A 44 9.09 -8.03 -1.51
N LEU A 45 9.78 -7.81 -0.39
CA LEU A 45 9.24 -7.13 0.77
C LEU A 45 8.79 -5.72 0.43
N ALA A 46 9.62 -4.94 -0.27
CA ALA A 46 9.26 -3.59 -0.71
C ALA A 46 7.97 -3.60 -1.55
N LYS A 47 7.91 -4.49 -2.56
CA LYS A 47 6.74 -4.62 -3.43
C LYS A 47 5.49 -5.00 -2.65
N GLU A 48 5.57 -5.99 -1.77
CA GLU A 48 4.41 -6.47 -1.00
C GLU A 48 3.93 -5.44 0.04
N THR A 49 4.84 -4.66 0.63
CA THR A 49 4.48 -3.50 1.48
C THR A 49 3.71 -2.47 0.67
N THR A 50 4.22 -2.07 -0.49
CA THR A 50 3.53 -1.10 -1.37
C THR A 50 2.19 -1.64 -1.87
N ASP A 51 2.12 -2.91 -2.27
CA ASP A 51 0.87 -3.54 -2.72
C ASP A 51 -0.16 -3.60 -1.59
N TYR A 52 0.24 -3.92 -0.35
CA TYR A 52 -0.65 -3.89 0.80
C TYR A 52 -1.20 -2.49 1.05
N VAL A 53 -0.33 -1.49 1.23
CA VAL A 53 -0.73 -0.11 1.51
C VAL A 53 -1.64 0.42 0.40
N ARG A 54 -1.28 0.22 -0.88
CA ARG A 54 -2.10 0.66 -2.01
C ARG A 54 -3.48 0.01 -2.00
N ASN A 55 -3.55 -1.32 -1.87
CA ASN A 55 -4.83 -2.01 -1.86
C ASN A 55 -5.69 -1.52 -0.68
N TYR A 56 -5.10 -1.39 0.50
CA TYR A 56 -5.77 -0.89 1.70
C TYR A 56 -6.32 0.53 1.51
N CYS A 57 -5.54 1.44 0.92
CA CYS A 57 -5.93 2.84 0.82
C CYS A 57 -7.01 3.10 -0.22
N TYR A 58 -6.97 2.40 -1.35
CA TYR A 58 -7.94 2.57 -2.43
C TYR A 58 -9.13 1.62 -2.35
N GLU A 59 -9.16 0.74 -1.34
CA GLU A 59 -10.24 -0.21 -1.17
C GLU A 59 -11.60 0.47 -1.02
N GLY A 60 -12.55 0.09 -1.89
CA GLY A 60 -13.92 0.58 -1.90
C GLY A 60 -14.10 1.96 -2.53
N LEU A 61 -13.01 2.62 -2.97
CA LEU A 61 -13.09 3.94 -3.59
C LEU A 61 -13.55 3.85 -5.05
N LYS A 62 -14.47 4.74 -5.43
CA LYS A 62 -15.03 4.85 -6.79
C LYS A 62 -14.59 6.15 -7.43
N VAL A 63 -14.26 6.08 -8.71
CA VAL A 63 -13.74 7.21 -9.50
C VAL A 63 -14.13 7.02 -10.95
N PHE A 64 -14.43 8.13 -11.64
CA PHE A 64 -14.56 8.09 -13.10
C PHE A 64 -13.23 7.67 -13.72
N GLN A 65 -13.26 6.74 -14.68
CA GLN A 65 -12.03 6.21 -15.28
C GLN A 65 -11.16 7.30 -15.90
N SER A 66 -11.77 8.30 -16.53
CA SER A 66 -11.13 9.47 -17.13
C SER A 66 -10.33 10.32 -16.14
N GLU A 67 -10.73 10.32 -14.87
CA GLU A 67 -10.15 11.17 -13.81
C GLU A 67 -9.29 10.37 -12.83
N SER A 68 -9.38 9.03 -12.89
CA SER A 68 -8.71 8.12 -11.97
C SER A 68 -7.20 8.31 -11.91
N GLN A 69 -6.56 8.68 -13.03
CA GLN A 69 -5.11 8.90 -13.08
C GLN A 69 -4.72 10.19 -12.37
N ALA A 70 -5.45 11.29 -12.59
CA ALA A 70 -5.20 12.57 -11.96
C ALA A 70 -5.40 12.49 -10.44
N LEU A 71 -6.47 11.82 -9.99
CA LEU A 71 -6.74 11.66 -8.56
C LEU A 71 -5.71 10.76 -7.87
N LYS A 72 -5.26 9.68 -8.53
CA LYS A 72 -4.16 8.84 -8.03
C LYS A 72 -2.85 9.62 -7.92
N GLN A 73 -2.56 10.48 -8.89
CA GLN A 73 -1.36 11.31 -8.86
C GLN A 73 -1.43 12.32 -7.71
N GLN A 74 -2.55 13.00 -7.54
CA GLN A 74 -2.76 13.94 -6.43
C GLN A 74 -2.62 13.24 -5.07
N ALA A 75 -3.20 12.05 -4.93
CA ALA A 75 -3.02 11.24 -3.73
C ALA A 75 -1.54 10.92 -3.49
N GLN A 76 -0.83 10.42 -4.49
CA GLN A 76 0.60 10.09 -4.41
C GLN A 76 1.46 11.30 -4.01
N GLU A 77 1.19 12.49 -4.55
CA GLU A 77 1.92 13.71 -4.19
C GLU A 77 1.68 14.12 -2.73
N GLU A 78 0.48 13.93 -2.20
CA GLU A 78 0.17 14.22 -0.78
C GLU A 78 0.89 13.24 0.16
N ILE A 79 0.96 11.98 -0.26
CA ILE A 79 1.67 10.91 0.45
C ILE A 79 3.16 11.22 0.56
N GLU A 80 3.79 11.60 -0.57
CA GLU A 80 5.21 11.94 -0.61
C GLU A 80 5.53 13.11 0.34
N LYS A 81 4.65 14.13 0.40
CA LYS A 81 4.79 15.27 1.31
C LYS A 81 4.68 14.88 2.79
N SER A 82 3.91 13.84 3.11
CA SER A 82 3.69 13.40 4.49
C SER A 82 4.91 12.70 5.12
N GLY A 83 5.89 12.27 4.31
CA GLY A 83 7.05 11.51 4.79
C GLY A 83 6.74 10.05 5.19
N ILE A 84 5.51 9.59 4.98
CA ILE A 84 5.05 8.26 5.40
C ILE A 84 5.80 7.10 4.73
N GLU A 85 6.39 7.35 3.55
CA GLU A 85 7.23 6.35 2.86
C GLU A 85 8.49 5.98 3.66
N GLU A 86 9.10 6.95 4.33
CA GLU A 86 10.25 6.74 5.19
C GLU A 86 9.88 5.92 6.42
N GLU A 87 8.73 6.22 7.02
CA GLU A 87 8.20 5.47 8.17
C GLU A 87 7.83 4.04 7.80
N LEU A 88 7.20 3.83 6.63
CA LEU A 88 6.91 2.50 6.09
C LEU A 88 8.19 1.70 5.84
N ARG A 89 9.24 2.35 5.31
CA ARG A 89 10.54 1.70 5.11
C ARG A 89 11.14 1.25 6.43
N LYS A 90 11.15 2.12 7.44
CA LYS A 90 11.65 1.79 8.79
C LYS A 90 10.85 0.64 9.41
N ALA A 91 9.53 0.73 9.39
CA ALA A 91 8.65 -0.31 9.91
C ALA A 91 8.92 -1.68 9.26
N ALA A 92 9.10 -1.72 7.93
CA ALA A 92 9.33 -2.97 7.20
C ALA A 92 10.75 -3.53 7.31
N PHE A 93 11.78 -2.68 7.20
CA PHE A 93 13.16 -3.15 7.01
C PHE A 93 14.04 -3.09 8.26
N GLU A 94 13.65 -2.27 9.24
CA GLU A 94 14.43 -2.02 10.46
C GLU A 94 13.70 -2.57 11.69
N GLU A 95 12.40 -2.29 11.82
CA GLU A 95 11.61 -2.66 13.00
C GLU A 95 10.91 -4.02 12.85
N TYR A 96 10.66 -4.45 11.61
CA TYR A 96 9.91 -5.66 11.28
C TYR A 96 8.48 -5.66 11.84
N ASP A 97 7.86 -4.48 11.92
CA ASP A 97 6.61 -4.27 12.63
C ASP A 97 5.42 -4.21 11.66
N LEU A 98 4.72 -5.35 11.56
CA LEU A 98 3.51 -5.45 10.74
C LEU A 98 2.39 -4.53 11.25
N GLN A 99 2.22 -4.40 12.57
CA GLN A 99 1.16 -3.56 13.13
C GLN A 99 1.39 -2.09 12.81
N LYS A 100 2.65 -1.63 12.90
CA LYS A 100 3.02 -0.27 12.48
C LYS A 100 2.78 -0.05 10.99
N ILE A 101 3.08 -1.03 10.12
CA ILE A 101 2.74 -0.93 8.70
C ILE A 101 1.22 -0.79 8.49
N GLN A 102 0.40 -1.53 9.25
CA GLN A 102 -1.07 -1.40 9.18
C GLN A 102 -1.56 -0.03 9.66
N GLN A 103 -0.99 0.50 10.74
CA GLN A 103 -1.31 1.84 11.24
C GLN A 103 -0.95 2.93 10.21
N LEU A 104 0.22 2.83 9.60
CA LEU A 104 0.66 3.74 8.53
C LEU A 104 -0.27 3.64 7.30
N ALA A 105 -0.69 2.43 6.93
CA ALA A 105 -1.67 2.25 5.85
C ALA A 105 -3.02 2.92 6.17
N GLU A 106 -3.47 2.88 7.42
CA GLU A 106 -4.70 3.57 7.84
C GLU A 106 -4.55 5.09 7.82
N GLN A 107 -3.44 5.63 8.35
CA GLN A 107 -3.16 7.07 8.28
C GLN A 107 -3.15 7.58 6.83
N HIS A 108 -2.56 6.80 5.94
CA HIS A 108 -2.53 7.08 4.51
C HIS A 108 -3.92 7.02 3.89
N ARG A 109 -4.72 5.99 4.24
CA ARG A 109 -6.12 5.88 3.79
C ARG A 109 -6.92 7.12 4.18
N GLN A 110 -6.73 7.65 5.39
CA GLN A 110 -7.40 8.88 5.84
C GLN A 110 -7.01 10.11 5.00
N GLN A 111 -5.76 10.21 4.54
CA GLN A 111 -5.34 11.28 3.61
C GLN A 111 -5.97 11.11 2.23
N VAL A 112 -5.96 9.88 1.70
CA VAL A 112 -6.60 9.55 0.43
C VAL A 112 -8.10 9.87 0.49
N LEU A 113 -8.79 9.49 1.56
CA LEU A 113 -10.21 9.77 1.74
C LEU A 113 -10.53 11.26 1.69
N LYS A 114 -9.72 12.13 2.30
CA LYS A 114 -9.92 13.59 2.21
C LYS A 114 -9.86 14.12 0.77
N ILE A 115 -8.92 13.59 -0.03
CA ILE A 115 -8.77 13.95 -1.44
C ILE A 115 -9.97 13.45 -2.25
N TYR A 116 -10.41 12.22 -1.98
CA TYR A 116 -11.59 11.62 -2.60
C TYR A 116 -12.89 12.33 -2.21
N ASP A 117 -13.04 12.76 -0.97
CA ASP A 117 -14.20 13.52 -0.50
C ASP A 117 -14.30 14.87 -1.23
N ALA A 118 -13.17 15.58 -1.37
CA ALA A 118 -13.13 16.83 -2.13
C ALA A 118 -13.47 16.61 -3.62
N TYR A 119 -12.94 15.54 -4.21
CA TYR A 119 -13.29 15.10 -5.57
C TYR A 119 -14.80 14.80 -5.69
N PHE A 120 -15.37 14.05 -4.76
CA PHE A 120 -16.78 13.69 -4.85
C PHE A 120 -17.68 14.92 -4.64
N GLN A 121 -17.29 15.86 -3.79
CA GLN A 121 -18.01 17.13 -3.59
C GLN A 121 -18.00 18.05 -4.81
N SER A 122 -16.99 17.96 -5.67
CA SER A 122 -16.95 18.75 -6.92
C SER A 122 -17.87 18.21 -8.02
N HIS A 123 -18.51 17.06 -7.80
CA HIS A 123 -19.44 16.43 -8.74
C HIS A 123 -20.90 16.66 -8.36
N THR A 124 -21.76 16.72 -9.39
CA THR A 124 -23.21 16.82 -9.24
C THR A 124 -23.82 15.51 -8.73
N GLU A 125 -25.01 15.58 -8.12
CA GLU A 125 -25.75 14.39 -7.69
C GLU A 125 -26.06 13.41 -8.83
N ALA A 126 -26.20 13.90 -10.06
CA ALA A 126 -26.41 13.08 -11.24
C ALA A 126 -25.15 12.26 -11.59
N GLU A 127 -23.97 12.88 -11.57
CA GLU A 127 -22.68 12.22 -11.82
C GLU A 127 -22.37 11.19 -10.72
N LYS A 128 -22.60 11.55 -9.45
CA LYS A 128 -22.50 10.61 -8.32
C LYS A 128 -23.42 9.40 -8.52
N ALA A 129 -24.66 9.62 -8.93
CA ALA A 129 -25.60 8.54 -9.21
C ALA A 129 -25.17 7.65 -10.40
N MET A 130 -24.47 8.20 -11.40
CA MET A 130 -23.88 7.40 -12.48
C MET A 130 -22.78 6.47 -11.97
N LEU A 131 -21.83 6.98 -11.17
CA LEU A 131 -20.78 6.16 -10.54
C LEU A 131 -21.33 5.01 -9.70
N MET A 132 -22.45 5.24 -9.01
CA MET A 132 -23.10 4.22 -8.18
C MET A 132 -23.93 3.22 -8.99
N ARG A 133 -24.40 3.58 -10.20
CA ARG A 133 -25.21 2.70 -11.07
C ARG A 133 -24.39 1.75 -11.93
N GLU A 134 -23.14 2.09 -12.26
CA GLU A 134 -22.24 1.22 -13.03
C GLU A 134 -21.93 -0.12 -12.31
N GLU A 135 -22.17 -0.22 -11.00
CA GLU A 135 -22.10 -1.48 -10.24
C GLU A 135 -23.11 -2.54 -10.69
N ASN A 136 -24.36 -2.14 -11.00
CA ASN A 136 -25.44 -3.11 -11.21
C ASN A 136 -25.44 -3.77 -12.59
N LYS A 137 -24.53 -3.37 -13.50
CA LYS A 137 -24.41 -3.98 -14.84
C LYS A 137 -23.27 -5.00 -14.95
N ASN A 138 -22.33 -5.00 -14.02
CA ASN A 138 -21.15 -5.87 -14.02
C ASN A 138 -21.11 -6.83 -12.82
N GLY A 139 -22.19 -6.92 -12.05
CA GLY A 139 -22.40 -7.88 -10.95
C GLY A 139 -23.15 -9.12 -11.39
#